data_AF-A0A7W7Z259-F1
#
_entry.id   AF-A0A7W7Z259-F1
#
_cell.length_a   1.000
_cell.length_b   1.000
_cell.length_c   1.000
_cell.angle_alpha   90.00
_cell.angle_beta   90.00
_cell.angle_gamma   90.00
#
_symmetry.space_group_name_H-M   'P 1'
#
loop_
_entity.id
_entity.type
_entity.pdbx_description
1 polymer ?
#
loop_
_entity_poly.entity_id
_entity_poly.type
_entity_poly.pdbx_seq_one_letter_code
_entity_poly.pdbx_strand_id
1 'polypeptide(L)'
;MPVEARVWAHETAITRIKINLFDPGPTRTKLRASVMPGEDPQTLPTPQQVAEQIVPLCAADFAESGKLYDYTSRTVKDFAVL
;
A
#
# COMPACT_ATOMS: atom_id res chain seq x y z
N MET A 1 5.07 -13.71 -1.61
CA MET A 1 5.32 -12.37 -2.17
C MET A 1 4.31 -12.13 -3.28
N PRO A 2 3.65 -10.96 -3.36
CA PRO A 2 2.67 -10.66 -4.40
C PRO A 2 3.41 -10.46 -5.74
N VAL A 3 3.44 -11.51 -6.55
CA VAL A 3 4.18 -11.55 -7.81
C VAL A 3 3.40 -10.81 -8.91
N GLU A 4 2.08 -10.77 -8.80
CA GLU A 4 1.16 -10.28 -9.84
C GLU A 4 1.41 -8.80 -10.17
N ALA A 5 1.43 -7.94 -9.14
CA ALA A 5 1.67 -6.51 -9.32
C ALA A 5 3.07 -6.21 -9.89
N ARG A 6 4.08 -7.00 -9.51
CA ARG A 6 5.46 -6.85 -10.00
C ARG A 6 5.59 -7.26 -11.46
N VAL A 7 4.95 -8.36 -11.84
CA VAL A 7 4.91 -8.82 -13.23
C VAL A 7 4.20 -7.78 -14.09
N TRP A 8 3.04 -7.30 -13.67
CA TRP A 8 2.30 -6.28 -14.42
C TRP A 8 3.08 -4.95 -14.54
N ALA A 9 3.78 -4.54 -13.48
CA ALA A 9 4.67 -3.37 -13.51
C ALA A 9 5.81 -3.55 -14.54
N HIS A 10 6.35 -4.75 -14.66
CA HIS A 10 7.40 -5.07 -15.63
C HIS A 10 6.85 -5.12 -17.07
N GLU A 11 5.69 -5.74 -17.28
CA GLU A 11 5.02 -5.81 -18.59
C GLU A 11 4.65 -4.42 -19.14
N THR A 12 4.37 -3.47 -18.27
CA THR A 12 3.95 -2.11 -18.62
C THR A 12 5.10 -1.08 -18.51
N ALA A 13 6.34 -1.51 -18.32
CA ALA A 13 7.49 -0.64 -18.04
C ALA A 13 7.74 0.44 -19.12
N ILE A 14 7.37 0.17 -20.37
CA ILE A 14 7.50 1.10 -21.51
C ILE A 14 6.29 2.03 -21.68
N THR A 15 5.24 1.85 -20.88
CA THR A 15 4.02 2.65 -20.93
C THR A 15 4.04 3.74 -19.86
N ARG A 16 3.01 4.59 -19.86
CA ARG A 16 2.81 5.59 -18.81
C ARG A 16 2.15 5.03 -17.54
N ILE A 17 1.68 3.79 -17.55
CA ILE A 17 1.00 3.17 -16.41
C ILE A 17 2.04 2.87 -15.31
N LYS A 18 1.69 3.17 -14.05
CA LYS A 18 2.48 2.87 -12.86
C LYS A 18 1.67 1.95 -11.95
N ILE A 19 2.29 0.86 -11.50
CA ILE A 19 1.62 -0.19 -10.74
C ILE A 19 2.39 -0.39 -9.45
N ASN A 20 1.73 -0.19 -8.31
CA ASN A 20 2.33 -0.33 -6.99
C ASN A 20 1.32 -0.98 -6.04
N LEU A 21 1.83 -1.56 -4.96
CA LEU A 21 0.99 -2.02 -3.85
C LEU A 21 0.99 -0.99 -2.74
N PHE A 22 -0.12 -0.92 -2.00
CA PHE A 22 -0.26 -0.13 -0.80
C PHE A 22 -0.56 -1.07 0.37
N ASP A 23 0.33 -1.12 1.35
CA ASP A 23 0.07 -1.78 2.61
C ASP A 23 -0.51 -0.76 3.59
N PRO A 24 -1.80 -0.85 3.94
CA PRO A 24 -2.44 0.07 4.86
C PRO A 24 -1.99 -0.11 6.32
N GLY A 25 -1.29 -1.19 6.64
CA GLY A 25 -1.01 -1.58 8.02
C GLY A 25 -2.28 -1.78 8.86
N PRO A 26 -2.16 -1.82 10.20
CA PRO A 26 -3.30 -1.91 11.10
C PRO A 26 -4.24 -0.72 10.94
N THR A 27 -5.43 -0.95 10.39
CA THR A 27 -6.44 0.08 10.14
C THR A 27 -7.73 -0.24 10.87
N ARG A 28 -8.38 0.77 11.44
CA ARG A 28 -9.64 0.67 12.17
C ARG A 28 -10.82 0.29 11.28
N THR A 29 -10.90 -1.00 10.95
CA THR A 29 -11.94 -1.61 10.10
C THR A 29 -12.64 -2.74 10.84
N LYS A 30 -13.83 -3.12 10.37
CA LYS A 30 -14.55 -4.30 10.88
C LYS A 30 -13.72 -5.58 10.71
N LEU A 31 -13.03 -5.72 9.58
CA LEU A 31 -12.16 -6.86 9.29
C LEU A 31 -11.02 -6.98 10.32
N ARG A 32 -10.33 -5.88 10.64
CA ARG A 32 -9.26 -5.89 11.64
C ARG A 32 -9.78 -6.30 13.02
N ALA A 33 -10.92 -5.75 13.42
CA ALA A 33 -11.55 -6.09 14.71
C ALA A 33 -11.96 -7.58 14.80
N SER A 34 -12.39 -8.19 13.70
CA SER A 34 -12.71 -9.63 13.68
C SER A 34 -11.48 -10.54 13.68
N VAL A 35 -10.36 -10.08 13.08
CA VAL A 35 -9.15 -10.90 12.92
C VAL A 35 -8.20 -10.76 14.12
N MET A 36 -8.23 -9.63 14.83
CA MET A 36 -7.38 -9.34 15.99
C MET A 36 -8.22 -9.02 17.24
N PRO A 37 -8.87 -10.01 17.87
CA PRO A 37 -9.68 -9.78 19.06
C PRO A 37 -8.79 -9.34 20.24
N GLY A 38 -9.20 -8.26 20.93
CA GLY A 38 -8.49 -7.71 22.10
C GLY A 38 -7.58 -6.52 21.80
N GLU A 39 -7.32 -6.19 20.53
CA GLU A 39 -6.68 -4.93 20.14
C GLU A 39 -7.66 -3.76 20.34
N ASP A 40 -7.23 -2.67 20.98
CA ASP A 40 -8.07 -1.48 21.14
C ASP A 40 -8.18 -0.71 19.81
N PRO A 41 -9.39 -0.63 19.20
CA PRO A 41 -9.56 0.04 17.91
C PRO A 41 -9.24 1.53 17.96
N GLN A 42 -9.33 2.19 19.12
CA GLN A 42 -9.04 3.63 19.22
C GLN A 42 -7.55 3.95 19.10
N THR A 43 -6.68 2.95 19.23
CA THR A 43 -5.24 3.09 18.99
C THR A 43 -4.87 3.04 17.50
N LEU A 44 -5.81 2.62 16.64
CA LEU A 44 -5.57 2.46 15.21
C LEU A 44 -6.03 3.69 14.41
N PRO A 45 -5.32 4.04 13.32
CA PRO A 45 -5.75 5.07 12.39
C PRO A 45 -7.08 4.69 11.73
N THR A 46 -7.86 5.71 11.39
CA THR A 46 -9.09 5.53 10.62
C THR A 46 -8.80 5.19 9.15
N PRO A 47 -9.73 4.51 8.45
CA PRO A 47 -9.59 4.28 7.02
C PRO A 47 -9.40 5.58 6.21
N GLN A 48 -10.03 6.67 6.64
CA GLN A 48 -9.89 7.97 5.97
C GLN A 48 -8.46 8.50 6.06
N GLN A 49 -7.86 8.50 7.25
CA GLN A 49 -6.47 8.92 7.45
C GLN A 49 -5.47 8.06 6.66
N VAL A 50 -5.75 6.76 6.56
CA VAL A 50 -4.93 5.85 5.75
C VAL A 50 -5.08 6.14 4.26
N ALA A 51 -6.31 6.33 3.78
CA ALA A 51 -6.61 6.60 2.37
C ALA A 51 -6.06 7.94 1.87
N GLU A 52 -5.90 8.94 2.73
CA GLU A 52 -5.25 10.21 2.39
C GLU A 52 -3.84 10.01 1.82
N GLN A 53 -3.14 8.94 2.21
CA GLN A 53 -1.80 8.62 1.69
C GLN A 53 -1.82 7.95 0.31
N ILE A 54 -2.98 7.49 -0.18
CA ILE A 54 -3.12 6.90 -1.52
C ILE A 54 -3.13 8.00 -2.59
N VAL A 55 -3.75 9.14 -2.29
CA VAL A 55 -3.97 10.22 -3.29
C VAL A 55 -2.67 10.70 -3.94
N PRO A 56 -1.57 10.96 -3.21
CA PRO A 56 -0.30 11.36 -3.83
C PRO A 56 0.29 10.30 -4.76
N LEU A 57 -0.01 9.01 -4.54
CA LEU A 57 0.49 7.91 -5.38
C LEU A 57 -0.24 7.84 -6.73
N CYS A 58 -1.38 8.51 -6.85
CA CYS A 58 -2.15 8.63 -8.09
C CYS A 58 -1.82 9.90 -8.88
N ALA A 59 -0.92 10.75 -8.37
CA ALA A 59 -0.51 11.96 -9.05
C ALA A 59 0.30 11.64 -10.32
N ALA A 60 0.19 12.48 -11.34
CA ALA A 60 0.82 12.24 -12.64
C ALA A 60 2.36 12.28 -12.58
N ASP A 61 2.93 12.93 -11.56
CA ASP A 61 4.36 13.03 -11.29
C ASP A 61 4.90 11.90 -10.40
N PHE A 62 4.04 11.00 -9.90
CA PHE A 62 4.48 9.81 -9.19
C PHE A 62 5.15 8.82 -10.14
N ALA A 63 6.47 8.72 -10.08
CA ALA A 63 7.28 8.00 -11.09
C ALA A 63 7.52 6.52 -10.76
N GLU A 64 7.33 6.11 -9.50
CA GLU A 64 7.65 4.76 -9.02
C GLU A 64 6.68 3.71 -9.59
N SER A 65 7.21 2.53 -9.93
CA SER A 65 6.44 1.37 -10.38
C SER A 65 7.10 0.09 -9.88
N GLY A 66 6.29 -0.94 -9.60
CA GLY A 66 6.74 -2.20 -9.04
C GLY A 66 7.19 -2.10 -7.59
N LYS A 67 6.68 -1.13 -6.83
CA LYS A 67 7.05 -0.88 -5.42
C LYS A 67 5.90 -1.19 -4.45
N LEU A 68 6.24 -1.21 -3.16
CA LEU A 68 5.31 -1.28 -2.04
C LEU A 68 5.33 0.04 -1.25
N TYR A 69 4.21 0.74 -1.17
CA TYR A 69 4.05 1.82 -0.21
C TYR A 69 3.61 1.23 1.14
N ASP A 70 4.43 1.41 2.18
CA ASP A 70 4.10 0.98 3.55
C ASP A 70 3.60 2.18 4.35
N TYR A 71 2.31 2.15 4.70
CA TYR A 71 1.67 3.22 5.47
C TYR A 71 2.31 3.42 6.86
N THR A 72 2.76 2.34 7.51
CA THR A 72 3.29 2.41 8.88
C THR A 72 4.57 3.24 8.94
N SER A 73 5.46 3.06 7.96
CA SER A 73 6.70 3.84 7.84
C SER A 73 6.56 5.08 6.94
N ARG A 74 5.48 5.21 6.18
CA ARG A 74 5.25 6.25 5.16
C ARG A 74 6.35 6.30 4.11
N THR A 75 6.79 5.14 3.65
CA THR A 75 7.87 5.04 2.66
C THR A 75 7.51 4.10 1.52
N VAL A 76 8.07 4.41 0.35
CA VAL A 76 8.09 3.50 -0.80
C VAL A 76 9.26 2.53 -0.60
N LYS A 77 8.98 1.23 -0.71
CA LYS A 77 9.93 0.14 -0.48
C LYS A 77 10.05 -0.73 -1.71
N ASP A 78 11.24 -1.29 -1.88
CA ASP A 78 11.45 -2.44 -2.74
C ASP A 78 10.87 -3.69 -2.11
N PHE A 79 10.41 -4.61 -2.96
CA PHE A 79 10.07 -5.95 -2.50
C PHE A 79 11.35 -6.68 -2.11
N ALA A 80 11.35 -7.28 -0.92
CA ALA A 80 12.49 -8.08 -0.46
C ALA A 80 12.79 -9.19 -1.49
N VAL A 81 14.02 -9.23 -1.97
CA VAL A 81 14.52 -10.35 -2.78
C VAL A 81 14.78 -11.51 -1.82
N LEU A 82 14.15 -12.66 -2.06
CA LEU A 82 14.47 -13.90 -1.37
C LEU A 82 15.82 -14.44 -1.84
#